data_AF-A0A069D0P4-F1
#
_entry.id   AF-A0A069D0P4-F1
#
_cell.length_a   1.000
_cell.length_b   1.000
_cell.length_c   1.000
_cell.angle_alpha   90.00
_cell.angle_beta   90.00
_cell.angle_gamma   90.00
#
_symmetry.space_group_name_H-M   'P 1'
#
loop_
_entity.id
_entity.type
_entity.pdbx_description
1 polymer ?
#
loop_
_entity_poly.entity_id
_entity_poly.type
_entity_poly.pdbx_seq_one_letter_code
_entity_poly.pdbx_strand_id
1 'polypeptide(L)'
;MLDLLDKYQIKATFFMVGDNVRKHPEEYKMVVERGHRIGNHTFNHIRGFEFLTPNYMANAEKANELLKTDLFRPPHGHMRWMQYMALKHRYKIVMWDLVTRDYSKKLRGPQVLANVMRYARNGSIITFHDSIKSWENIQYALPRSIEFLLEEGYEFKLL
;
A
#
# COMPACT_ATOMS: atom_id res chain seq x y z
N MET A 1 -11.02 -0.51 7.72
CA MET A 1 -10.18 0.60 7.22
C MET A 1 -10.99 1.60 6.40
N LEU A 2 -11.77 1.15 5.40
CA LEU A 2 -12.52 2.04 4.51
C LEU A 2 -13.48 2.99 5.24
N ASP A 3 -14.27 2.50 6.21
CA ASP A 3 -15.20 3.36 6.97
C ASP A 3 -14.48 4.46 7.76
N LEU A 4 -13.26 4.17 8.24
CA LEU A 4 -12.43 5.16 8.90
C LEU A 4 -12.00 6.25 7.90
N LEU A 5 -11.54 5.87 6.71
CA LEU A 5 -11.14 6.83 5.69
C LEU A 5 -12.31 7.70 5.24
N ASP A 6 -13.50 7.12 5.09
CA ASP A 6 -14.72 7.87 4.74
C ASP A 6 -15.13 8.85 5.84
N LYS A 7 -14.99 8.48 7.13
CA LYS A 7 -15.25 9.38 8.27
C LYS A 7 -14.42 10.68 8.17
N TYR A 8 -13.17 10.59 7.73
CA TYR A 8 -12.30 11.76 7.55
C TYR A 8 -12.31 12.30 6.10
N GLN A 9 -13.16 11.76 5.22
CA GLN A 9 -13.23 12.12 3.80
C GLN A 9 -11.89 11.97 3.05
N ILE A 10 -11.07 10.99 3.46
CA ILE A 10 -9.75 10.74 2.90
C ILE A 10 -9.83 9.65 1.83
N LYS A 11 -9.13 9.84 0.71
CA LYS A 11 -8.89 8.78 -0.28
C LYS A 11 -7.45 8.30 -0.20
N ALA A 12 -7.27 6.99 -0.09
CA ALA A 12 -5.96 6.34 -0.08
C ALA A 12 -5.70 5.55 -1.38
N THR A 13 -4.44 5.18 -1.59
CA THR A 13 -4.03 4.24 -2.65
C THR A 13 -3.76 2.86 -2.06
N PHE A 14 -4.45 1.82 -2.56
CA PHE A 14 -4.33 0.45 -2.09
C PHE A 14 -3.50 -0.38 -3.07
N PHE A 15 -2.31 -0.81 -2.64
CA PHE A 15 -1.48 -1.75 -3.40
C PHE A 15 -1.92 -3.18 -3.09
N MET A 16 -2.65 -3.79 -4.02
CA MET A 16 -3.34 -5.05 -3.81
C MET A 16 -2.63 -6.25 -4.43
N VAL A 17 -2.73 -7.39 -3.77
CA VAL A 17 -2.25 -8.68 -4.28
C VAL A 17 -3.35 -9.32 -5.12
N GLY A 18 -3.02 -9.70 -6.35
CA GLY A 18 -4.00 -10.22 -7.31
C GLY A 18 -4.77 -11.45 -6.82
N ASP A 19 -4.12 -12.39 -6.13
CA ASP A 19 -4.79 -13.57 -5.57
C ASP A 19 -5.80 -13.22 -4.47
N ASN A 20 -5.54 -12.16 -3.69
CA ASN A 20 -6.51 -11.67 -2.68
C ASN A 20 -7.72 -11.06 -3.37
N VAL A 21 -7.53 -10.25 -4.42
CA VAL A 21 -8.64 -9.68 -5.20
C VAL A 21 -9.48 -10.78 -5.86
N ARG A 22 -8.85 -11.83 -6.39
CA ARG A 22 -9.55 -13.00 -6.93
C ARG A 22 -10.41 -13.71 -5.87
N LYS A 23 -9.91 -13.83 -4.64
CA LYS A 23 -10.60 -14.49 -3.52
C LYS A 23 -11.68 -13.63 -2.89
N HIS A 24 -11.51 -12.30 -2.90
CA HIS A 24 -12.36 -11.32 -2.24
C HIS A 24 -12.78 -10.20 -3.21
N PRO A 25 -13.53 -10.51 -4.29
CA PRO A 25 -13.88 -9.54 -5.31
C PRO A 25 -14.79 -8.41 -4.78
N GLU A 26 -15.64 -8.69 -3.79
CA GLU A 26 -16.51 -7.69 -3.16
C GLU A 26 -15.71 -6.63 -2.40
N GLU A 27 -14.64 -7.02 -1.70
CA GLU A 27 -13.76 -6.07 -1.02
C GLU A 27 -13.05 -5.16 -2.02
N TYR A 28 -12.56 -5.72 -3.12
CA TYR A 28 -11.98 -4.93 -4.22
C TYR A 28 -13.00 -3.93 -4.78
N LYS A 29 -14.22 -4.38 -5.05
CA LYS A 29 -15.29 -3.54 -5.59
C LYS A 29 -15.62 -2.39 -4.65
N MET A 30 -15.73 -2.64 -3.34
CA MET A 30 -15.95 -1.59 -2.34
C MET A 30 -14.85 -0.54 -2.36
N VAL A 31 -13.58 -0.93 -2.51
CA VAL A 31 -12.45 0.01 -2.57
C VAL A 31 -12.57 0.92 -3.80
N VAL A 32 -12.91 0.35 -4.96
CA VAL A 32 -13.09 1.09 -6.21
C VAL A 32 -14.31 2.01 -6.16
N GLU A 33 -15.46 1.51 -5.70
CA GLU A 33 -16.71 2.28 -5.58
C GLU A 33 -16.57 3.46 -4.61
N ARG A 34 -15.76 3.32 -3.56
CA ARG A 34 -15.45 4.42 -2.63
C ARG A 34 -14.40 5.39 -3.18
N GLY A 35 -13.96 5.25 -4.43
CA GLY A 35 -13.10 6.23 -5.11
C GLY A 35 -11.63 6.20 -4.67
N HIS A 36 -11.15 5.09 -4.11
CA HIS A 36 -9.74 4.89 -3.80
C HIS A 36 -8.95 4.52 -5.05
N ARG A 37 -7.65 4.84 -5.06
CA ARG A 37 -6.77 4.44 -6.17
C ARG A 37 -6.24 3.03 -5.95
N ILE A 38 -6.19 2.24 -7.01
CA ILE A 38 -5.65 0.87 -6.98
C ILE A 38 -4.20 0.87 -7.47
N GLY A 39 -3.34 0.09 -6.82
CA GLY A 39 -1.99 -0.21 -7.27
C GLY A 39 -1.71 -1.71 -7.28
N ASN A 40 -0.76 -2.13 -8.11
CA ASN A 40 -0.38 -3.52 -8.30
C ASN A 40 0.71 -3.93 -7.30
N HIS A 41 0.49 -5.03 -6.59
CA HIS A 41 1.45 -5.63 -5.65
C HIS A 41 1.80 -7.09 -6.00
N THR A 42 1.83 -7.41 -7.29
CA THR A 42 1.97 -8.75 -7.89
C THR A 42 0.79 -9.69 -7.59
N PHE A 43 0.68 -10.80 -8.31
CA PHE A 43 -0.42 -11.74 -8.14
C PHE A 43 -0.26 -12.60 -6.89
N ASN A 44 0.95 -13.09 -6.60
CA ASN A 44 1.24 -13.97 -5.47
C ASN A 44 2.13 -13.35 -4.39
N HIS A 45 2.32 -12.04 -4.39
CA HIS A 45 3.22 -11.34 -3.45
C HIS A 45 4.66 -11.89 -3.51
N ILE A 46 5.16 -12.12 -4.72
CA ILE A 46 6.51 -12.70 -4.93
C ILE A 46 7.61 -11.67 -4.71
N ARG A 47 8.73 -12.11 -4.14
CA ARG A 47 9.90 -11.25 -3.89
C ARG A 47 10.74 -11.13 -5.16
N GLY A 48 11.05 -9.90 -5.57
CA GLY A 48 11.78 -9.68 -6.83
C GLY A 48 13.11 -10.45 -6.94
N PHE A 49 13.88 -10.58 -5.85
CA PHE A 49 15.18 -11.26 -5.90
C PHE A 49 15.10 -12.78 -6.10
N GLU A 50 13.97 -13.41 -5.77
CA GLU A 50 13.76 -14.86 -5.85
C GLU A 50 13.31 -15.32 -7.25
N PHE A 51 12.94 -14.38 -8.14
CA PHE A 51 12.41 -14.69 -9.47
C PHE A 51 13.19 -13.95 -10.57
N LEU A 52 13.26 -14.57 -11.76
CA LEU A 52 13.79 -13.92 -12.96
C LEU A 52 12.81 -12.86 -13.49
N THR A 53 13.32 -11.89 -14.24
CA THR A 53 12.52 -10.78 -14.79
C THR A 53 11.27 -11.23 -15.55
N PRO A 54 11.31 -12.23 -16.46
CA PRO A 54 10.10 -12.66 -17.18
C PRO A 54 9.00 -13.18 -16.25
N ASN A 55 9.37 -13.98 -15.25
CA ASN A 55 8.42 -14.54 -14.27
C ASN A 55 7.82 -13.44 -13.39
N TYR A 56 8.65 -12.47 -12.99
CA TYR A 56 8.20 -11.33 -12.19
C TYR A 56 7.22 -10.43 -12.97
N MET A 57 7.54 -10.13 -14.24
CA MET A 57 6.66 -9.38 -15.15
C MET A 57 5.35 -10.12 -15.39
N ALA A 58 5.39 -11.43 -15.69
CA ALA A 58 4.19 -12.22 -15.91
C ALA A 58 3.28 -12.24 -14.66
N ASN A 59 3.87 -12.31 -13.47
CA ASN A 59 3.11 -12.26 -12.21
C ASN A 59 2.48 -10.87 -11.97
N ALA A 60 3.19 -9.80 -12.35
CA ALA A 60 2.65 -8.44 -12.30
C ALA A 60 1.49 -8.25 -13.31
N GLU A 61 1.65 -8.67 -14.57
CA GLU A 61 0.59 -8.58 -15.58
C GLU A 61 -0.63 -9.41 -15.22
N LYS A 62 -0.44 -10.63 -14.71
CA LYS A 62 -1.55 -11.47 -14.23
C LYS A 62 -2.37 -10.79 -13.13
N ALA A 63 -1.73 -10.03 -12.23
CA ALA A 63 -2.47 -9.21 -11.27
C ALA A 63 -3.21 -8.07 -11.97
N ASN A 64 -2.59 -7.47 -12.99
CA ASN A 64 -3.15 -6.30 -13.66
C ASN A 64 -4.35 -6.61 -14.57
N GLU A 65 -4.50 -7.85 -15.02
CA GLU A 65 -5.73 -8.34 -15.67
C GLU A 65 -6.96 -8.07 -14.80
N LEU A 66 -6.82 -8.15 -13.47
CA LEU A 66 -7.86 -7.87 -12.49
C LEU A 66 -7.84 -6.40 -12.04
N LEU A 67 -6.66 -5.87 -11.72
CA LEU A 67 -6.53 -4.57 -11.04
C LEU A 67 -6.68 -3.35 -11.97
N LYS A 68 -6.33 -3.51 -13.26
CA LYS A 68 -6.40 -2.47 -14.30
C LYS A 68 -5.81 -1.13 -13.87
N THR A 69 -4.56 -1.15 -13.42
CA THR A 69 -3.83 0.01 -12.91
C THR A 69 -2.52 0.27 -13.66
N ASP A 70 -2.05 1.51 -13.53
CA ASP A 70 -0.74 2.00 -13.96
C ASP A 70 0.26 2.09 -12.79
N LEU A 71 -0.17 1.89 -11.54
CA LEU A 71 0.72 1.93 -10.38
C LEU A 71 1.27 0.54 -10.03
N PHE A 72 2.54 0.47 -9.66
CA PHE A 72 3.16 -0.75 -9.16
C PHE A 72 4.02 -0.48 -7.93
N ARG A 73 3.90 -1.32 -6.90
CA ARG A 73 4.81 -1.34 -5.76
C ARG A 73 5.42 -2.73 -5.65
N PRO A 74 6.75 -2.89 -5.65
CA PRO A 74 7.36 -4.20 -5.49
C PRO A 74 7.11 -4.75 -4.08
N PRO A 75 6.71 -6.03 -3.93
CA PRO A 75 6.64 -6.70 -2.63
C PRO A 75 7.94 -6.56 -1.86
N HIS A 76 7.83 -6.22 -0.58
CA HIS A 76 8.95 -5.93 0.31
C HIS A 76 9.89 -4.80 -0.15
N GLY A 77 9.56 -4.06 -1.20
CA GLY A 77 10.45 -3.05 -1.77
C GLY A 77 11.63 -3.66 -2.55
N HIS A 78 11.58 -4.96 -2.81
CA HIS A 78 12.68 -5.71 -3.41
C HIS A 78 12.46 -5.94 -4.89
N MET A 79 13.43 -5.48 -5.69
CA MET A 79 13.40 -5.61 -7.14
C MET A 79 14.82 -5.54 -7.70
N ARG A 80 15.13 -6.36 -8.71
CA ARG A 80 16.40 -6.30 -9.46
C ARG A 80 16.38 -5.14 -10.45
N TRP A 81 17.57 -4.64 -10.82
CA TRP A 81 17.69 -3.60 -11.84
C TRP A 81 16.95 -3.93 -13.15
N MET A 82 17.11 -5.15 -13.67
CA MET A 82 16.43 -5.57 -14.89
C MET A 82 14.91 -5.64 -14.74
N GLN A 83 14.40 -5.96 -13.54
CA GLN A 83 12.96 -5.93 -13.25
C GLN A 83 12.44 -4.50 -13.22
N TYR A 84 13.19 -3.57 -12.59
CA TYR A 84 12.87 -2.15 -12.60
C TYR A 84 12.78 -1.61 -14.03
N MET A 85 13.80 -1.90 -14.84
CA MET A 85 13.85 -1.46 -16.24
C MET A 85 12.68 -2.00 -17.05
N ALA A 86 12.25 -3.25 -16.84
CA ALA A 86 11.09 -3.80 -17.53
C ALA A 86 9.78 -3.17 -17.04
N LEU A 87 9.58 -3.09 -15.71
CA LEU A 87 8.33 -2.62 -15.11
C LEU A 87 8.07 -1.13 -15.36
N LYS A 88 9.11 -0.29 -15.38
CA LYS A 88 8.95 1.16 -15.55
C LYS A 88 8.37 1.55 -16.91
N HIS A 89 8.46 0.67 -17.92
CA HIS A 89 7.83 0.89 -19.22
C HIS A 89 6.31 0.69 -19.18
N ARG A 90 5.80 -0.03 -18.18
CA ARG A 90 4.39 -0.39 -18.05
C ARG A 90 3.70 0.27 -16.86
N TYR A 91 4.45 0.60 -15.81
CA TYR A 91 3.93 1.09 -14.54
C TYR A 91 4.73 2.28 -14.01
N LYS A 92 4.04 3.21 -13.33
CA LYS A 92 4.64 4.14 -12.38
C LYS A 92 4.97 3.37 -11.10
N ILE A 93 6.26 3.14 -10.89
CA ILE A 93 6.75 2.40 -9.73
C ILE A 93 6.76 3.31 -8.51
N VAL A 94 6.03 2.93 -7.45
CA VAL A 94 5.87 3.71 -6.23
C VAL A 94 6.42 2.97 -5.03
N MET A 95 7.47 3.54 -4.46
CA MET A 95 8.03 3.12 -3.18
C MET A 95 7.32 3.86 -2.03
N TRP A 96 8.00 4.01 -0.91
CA TRP A 96 7.56 4.76 0.25
C TRP A 96 8.76 5.52 0.80
N ASP A 97 8.50 6.56 1.58
CA ASP A 97 9.50 7.18 2.44
C ASP A 97 9.29 6.79 3.91
N LEU A 98 8.04 6.52 4.34
CA LEU A 98 7.71 6.15 5.71
C LEU A 98 7.01 4.77 5.78
N VAL A 99 7.69 3.78 6.36
CA VAL A 99 7.07 2.52 6.79
C VAL A 99 6.76 2.58 8.27
N THR A 100 5.49 2.48 8.61
CA THR A 100 5.02 2.59 10.01
C THR A 100 5.42 1.39 10.86
N ARG A 101 5.74 0.26 10.20
CA ARG A 101 6.09 -1.05 10.80
C ARG A 101 4.96 -1.62 11.65
N ASP A 102 3.74 -1.27 11.30
CA ASP A 102 2.47 -1.73 11.87
C ASP A 102 2.33 -3.25 11.94
N TYR A 103 2.90 -3.99 11.00
CA TYR A 103 2.92 -5.47 10.97
C TYR A 103 3.90 -6.11 11.98
N SER A 104 4.72 -5.32 12.68
CA SER A 104 5.74 -5.83 13.60
C SER A 104 5.12 -6.22 14.94
N LYS A 105 5.28 -7.50 15.34
CA LYS A 105 4.92 -7.98 16.69
C LYS A 105 5.69 -7.31 17.84
N LYS A 106 6.78 -6.59 17.52
CA LYS A 106 7.60 -5.87 18.51
C LYS A 106 7.09 -4.45 18.79
N LEU A 107 6.18 -3.93 17.96
CA LEU A 107 5.64 -2.59 18.09
C LEU A 107 4.17 -2.65 18.48
N ARG A 108 3.74 -1.67 19.28
CA ARG A 108 2.35 -1.41 19.62
C ARG A 108 1.85 -0.15 18.93
N GLY A 109 0.54 0.02 18.84
CA GLY A 109 -0.13 1.19 18.25
C GLY A 109 0.53 2.55 18.56
N PRO A 110 0.84 2.88 19.84
CA PRO A 110 1.51 4.14 20.17
C PRO A 110 2.89 4.32 19.53
N GLN A 111 3.67 3.25 19.38
CA GLN A 111 4.99 3.31 18.74
C GLN A 111 4.87 3.46 17.22
N VAL A 112 3.84 2.87 16.63
CA VAL A 112 3.50 3.05 15.20
C VAL A 112 3.11 4.51 14.94
N LEU A 113 2.28 5.10 15.80
CA LEU A 113 1.92 6.52 15.76
C LEU A 113 3.16 7.41 15.92
N ALA A 114 4.03 7.12 16.90
CA ALA A 114 5.26 7.88 17.12
C ALA A 114 6.18 7.87 15.88
N ASN A 115 6.21 6.78 15.11
CA ASN A 115 6.95 6.75 13.84
C ASN A 115 6.35 7.71 12.81
N VAL A 116 5.01 7.78 12.72
CA VAL A 116 4.33 8.73 11.82
C VAL A 116 4.66 10.16 12.24
N MET A 117 4.44 10.50 13.51
CA MET A 117 4.69 11.85 14.02
C MET A 117 6.14 12.30 13.84
N ARG A 118 7.09 11.37 13.98
CA ARG A 118 8.52 11.68 13.91
C ARG A 118 9.04 11.88 12.48
N TYR A 119 8.51 11.13 11.51
CA TYR A 119 9.12 11.03 10.18
C TYR A 119 8.24 11.58 9.05
N ALA A 120 6.96 11.87 9.30
CA ALA A 120 6.09 12.46 8.30
C ALA A 120 6.58 13.87 7.93
N ARG A 121 6.56 14.16 6.64
CA ARG A 121 6.94 15.46 6.06
C ARG A 121 6.15 15.71 4.79
N ASN A 122 6.21 16.93 4.27
CA ASN A 122 5.50 17.26 3.04
C ASN A 122 5.97 16.36 1.89
N GLY A 123 5.01 15.74 1.18
CA GLY A 123 5.27 14.77 0.13
C GLY A 123 5.50 13.32 0.59
N SER A 124 5.34 13.01 1.88
CA SER A 124 5.47 11.63 2.39
C SER A 124 4.42 10.68 1.80
N ILE A 125 4.86 9.49 1.41
CA ILE A 125 4.08 8.31 1.07
C ILE A 125 4.14 7.34 2.26
N ILE A 126 3.18 7.50 3.17
CA ILE A 126 3.07 6.71 4.40
C ILE A 126 2.46 5.34 4.09
N THR A 127 3.11 4.26 4.54
CA THR A 127 2.63 2.89 4.31
C THR A 127 2.11 2.24 5.58
N PHE A 128 0.83 1.85 5.53
CA PHE A 128 0.16 0.93 6.44
C PHE A 128 -0.19 -0.35 5.68
N HIS A 129 -0.25 -1.49 6.39
CA HIS A 129 -0.57 -2.79 5.81
C HIS A 129 -1.94 -3.24 6.29
N ASP A 130 -2.91 -3.45 5.40
CA ASP A 130 -4.19 -4.03 5.80
C ASP A 130 -4.06 -5.57 5.88
N SER A 131 -3.65 -6.07 7.04
CA SER A 131 -3.45 -7.50 7.27
C SER A 131 -3.82 -7.90 8.69
N ILE A 132 -4.12 -9.19 8.90
CA ILE A 132 -4.43 -9.75 10.22
C ILE A 132 -3.32 -9.42 11.24
N LYS A 133 -2.04 -9.40 10.81
CA LYS A 133 -0.89 -9.17 11.68
C LYS A 133 -0.77 -7.71 12.15
N SER A 134 -1.27 -6.76 11.37
CA SER A 134 -1.18 -5.32 11.64
C SER A 134 -2.47 -4.75 12.24
N TRP A 135 -3.57 -5.50 12.19
CA TRP A 135 -4.90 -5.03 12.58
C TRP A 135 -4.96 -4.40 13.98
N GLU A 136 -4.37 -5.04 14.98
CA GLU A 136 -4.34 -4.53 16.36
C GLU A 136 -3.64 -3.16 16.44
N ASN A 137 -2.52 -3.01 15.75
CA ASN A 137 -1.75 -1.77 15.74
C ASN A 137 -2.44 -0.66 14.94
N ILE A 138 -3.03 -1.01 13.79
CA ILE A 138 -3.72 -0.05 12.90
C ILE A 138 -4.93 0.55 13.58
N GLN A 139 -5.74 -0.24 14.31
CA GLN A 139 -6.93 0.26 14.99
C GLN A 139 -6.62 1.42 15.94
N TYR A 140 -5.45 1.41 16.58
CA TYR A 140 -5.00 2.51 17.41
C TYR A 140 -4.31 3.62 16.61
N ALA A 141 -3.35 3.24 15.75
CA ALA A 141 -2.40 4.17 15.16
C ALA A 141 -2.96 4.97 13.99
N LEU A 142 -3.74 4.35 13.10
CA LEU A 142 -4.25 4.99 11.89
C LEU A 142 -5.17 6.19 12.18
N PRO A 143 -6.23 6.08 13.02
CA PRO A 143 -7.09 7.24 13.32
C PRO A 143 -6.30 8.42 13.91
N ARG A 144 -5.42 8.13 14.87
CA ARG A 144 -4.61 9.16 15.54
C ARG A 144 -3.55 9.76 14.61
N SER A 145 -3.04 8.98 13.67
CA SER A 145 -2.11 9.46 12.65
C SER A 145 -2.83 10.41 11.70
N ILE A 146 -4.07 10.09 11.31
CA ILE A 146 -4.91 10.98 10.49
C ILE A 146 -5.18 12.29 11.23
N GLU A 147 -5.64 12.21 12.48
CA GLU A 147 -5.92 13.38 13.33
C GLU A 147 -4.70 14.27 13.46
N PHE A 148 -3.55 13.72 13.86
CA PHE A 148 -2.29 14.45 13.97
C PHE A 148 -1.91 15.14 12.66
N LEU A 149 -1.96 14.43 11.53
CA LEU A 149 -1.58 15.00 10.23
C LEU A 149 -2.53 16.13 9.81
N LEU A 150 -3.83 16.00 10.06
CA LEU A 150 -4.79 17.07 9.78
C LEU A 150 -4.55 18.29 10.69
N GLU A 151 -4.26 18.08 11.97
CA GLU A 151 -3.93 19.15 12.93
C GLU A 151 -2.66 19.93 12.51
N GLU A 152 -1.66 19.23 11.99
CA GLU A 152 -0.43 19.83 11.44
C GLU A 152 -0.62 20.48 10.05
N GLY A 153 -1.84 20.43 9.49
CA GLY A 153 -2.18 21.08 8.22
C GLY A 153 -1.82 20.27 6.97
N TYR A 154 -1.56 18.97 7.09
CA TYR A 154 -1.33 18.11 5.93
C TYR A 154 -2.63 17.80 5.17
N GLU A 155 -2.50 17.69 3.86
CA GLU A 155 -3.55 17.19 2.97
C GLU A 155 -3.26 15.76 2.52
N PHE A 156 -4.32 14.96 2.37
CA PHE A 156 -4.23 13.60 1.85
C PHE A 156 -4.58 13.58 0.37
N LYS A 157 -3.67 13.06 -0.47
CA LYS A 157 -3.86 12.95 -1.92
C LYS A 157 -3.59 11.53 -2.41
N LEU A 158 -4.31 11.17 -3.47
CA LEU A 158 -4.00 9.97 -4.25
C LEU A 158 -2.66 10.17 -4.98
N LEU A 159 -1.94 9.06 -5.20
CA LEU A 159 -0.66 9.05 -5.92
C LEU A 159 -0.80 9.45 -7.40
#